data_AF-A0A9D4ZEC7-F1
#
_entry.id   AF-A0A9D4ZEC7-F1
#
_cell.length_a   1.000
_cell.length_b   1.000
_cell.length_c   1.000
_cell.angle_alpha   90.00
_cell.angle_beta   90.00
_cell.angle_gamma   90.00
#
_symmetry.space_group_name_H-M   'P 1'
#
loop_
_entity.id
_entity.type
_entity.pdbx_description
1 polymer ?
#
loop_
_entity_poly.entity_id
_entity_poly.type
_entity_poly.pdbx_seq_one_letter_code
_entity_poly.pdbx_strand_id
1 'polypeptide(L)'
;MLSRIFCHYHSGTGFYRLLTAVCNTPPVRADGLFRDIDTPLVVTMGDVSLIQYKKVLPIFLLGCGGVGQQLISHILSTRSFHATQGVHISVQAICDSNSLAIREPAQHAELSDVALNQIQLTKSSNLPLSSLSPSDAYTVKALRSDSKTRDLLEHIEQLQSCKGLIVVDCTASKETSIVLTRVVELGHSIVLANKKPLTSSMETYETLCKKQRHLRYESTVGAGLPVIATLTRFLMAGDPVHRVVGALSGTLGYVMNGLQEGKPFSMVVQQAKSLGYTEPDPRDDLSGMDVARKALILARFLGWSINMEDVMVESLFPTHMDQSKMSTEEFLKEGLLLLNAGINDRINSAKTGGKVLRYVATVANGRCNVGMVEVSQDSPLGQLKGSDNLRLPHFEVSSSPAVGTSPMMTALIWAVGVWYAGLGSCAWSAVYATSNERKVSWIAFYINALIFQSRGDNVYMALQTSTKKLLSITAQDRRAQSSTNKLQDCTFCIGRR
;
A
#
# COMPACT_ATOMS: atom_id res chain seq x y z
N MET A 1 11.47 50.06 -5.06
CA MET A 1 10.73 50.89 -4.09
C MET A 1 9.55 50.10 -3.52
N LEU A 2 9.83 49.00 -2.82
CA LEU A 2 8.92 48.27 -1.91
C LEU A 2 9.78 47.36 -1.00
N SER A 3 10.77 47.99 -0.35
CA SER A 3 11.67 47.39 0.66
C SER A 3 11.44 48.01 2.05
N ARG A 4 10.22 48.44 2.36
CA ARG A 4 9.89 49.20 3.58
C ARG A 4 8.56 48.84 4.25
N ILE A 5 8.15 47.58 4.24
CA ILE A 5 7.02 47.12 5.08
C ILE A 5 7.41 45.84 5.81
N PHE A 6 8.37 45.97 6.72
CA PHE A 6 8.62 45.05 7.83
C PHE A 6 8.92 45.91 9.06
N CYS A 7 7.88 46.30 9.79
CA CYS A 7 7.93 46.61 11.22
C CYS A 7 6.52 46.92 11.72
N HIS A 8 6.19 46.35 12.88
CA HIS A 8 4.93 46.44 13.63
C HIS A 8 3.77 45.56 13.16
N TYR A 9 3.70 44.34 13.70
CA TYR A 9 2.46 43.78 14.25
C TYR A 9 2.79 42.84 15.42
N HIS A 10 2.88 43.41 16.61
CA HIS A 10 2.82 42.68 17.88
C HIS A 10 1.37 42.79 18.40
N SER A 11 0.55 41.77 18.16
CA SER A 11 -0.63 41.43 18.96
C SER A 11 -1.29 40.17 18.38
N GLY A 12 -1.53 39.16 19.23
CA GLY A 12 -1.93 37.79 18.88
C GLY A 12 -3.34 37.57 18.31
N THR A 13 -3.75 38.34 17.30
CA THR A 13 -5.07 38.21 16.65
C THR A 13 -5.02 38.10 15.12
N GLY A 14 -3.83 38.18 14.50
CA GLY A 14 -3.65 38.08 13.04
C GLY A 14 -3.78 36.67 12.43
N PHE A 15 -3.61 35.61 13.24
CA PHE A 15 -3.62 34.23 12.75
C PHE A 15 -5.03 33.73 12.36
N TYR A 16 -6.08 34.29 12.98
CA TYR A 16 -7.47 33.89 12.69
C TYR A 16 -8.03 34.45 11.38
N ARG A 17 -7.55 35.62 10.90
CA ARG A 17 -8.05 36.23 9.66
C ARG A 17 -7.47 35.60 8.38
N LEU A 18 -6.28 35.00 8.44
CA LEU A 18 -5.70 34.28 7.29
C LEU A 18 -6.45 32.96 7.04
N LEU A 19 -6.89 32.29 8.11
CA LEU A 19 -7.73 31.08 8.05
C LEU A 19 -9.13 31.38 7.47
N THR A 20 -9.72 32.55 7.70
CA THR A 20 -11.04 32.89 7.14
C THR A 20 -10.99 33.24 5.66
N ALA A 21 -9.87 33.78 5.16
CA ALA A 21 -9.73 34.14 3.75
C ALA A 21 -9.49 32.92 2.83
N VAL A 22 -8.83 31.87 3.32
CA VAL A 22 -8.65 30.59 2.59
C VAL A 22 -9.97 29.79 2.53
N CYS A 23 -10.91 30.02 3.46
CA CYS A 23 -12.21 29.36 3.47
C CYS A 23 -13.29 30.02 2.57
N ASN A 24 -13.04 31.20 2.00
CA ASN A 24 -14.05 31.99 1.26
C ASN A 24 -13.75 32.18 -0.23
N THR A 25 -12.89 31.36 -0.84
CA THR A 25 -12.89 31.24 -2.30
C THR A 25 -14.17 30.54 -2.75
N PRO A 26 -14.98 31.13 -3.66
CA PRO A 26 -16.18 30.46 -4.15
C PRO A 26 -15.78 29.12 -4.78
N PRO A 27 -16.61 28.07 -4.64
CA PRO A 27 -16.29 26.77 -5.21
C PRO A 27 -16.13 26.95 -6.72
N VAL A 28 -14.90 26.73 -7.21
CA VAL A 28 -14.68 26.48 -8.63
C VAL A 28 -15.54 25.28 -8.96
N ARG A 29 -16.53 25.48 -9.84
CA ARG A 29 -17.55 24.49 -10.20
C ARG A 29 -16.92 23.12 -10.38
N ALA A 30 -17.43 22.16 -9.61
CA ALA A 30 -17.18 20.73 -9.78
C ALA A 30 -17.90 20.22 -11.04
N ASP A 31 -17.55 20.74 -12.20
CA ASP A 31 -18.14 20.27 -13.45
C ASP A 31 -17.42 18.98 -13.87
N GLY A 32 -18.06 17.83 -13.62
CA GLY A 32 -17.79 16.56 -14.31
C GLY A 32 -17.19 15.41 -13.50
N LEU A 33 -16.93 15.58 -12.19
CA LEU A 33 -16.46 14.48 -11.32
C LEU A 33 -17.66 13.65 -10.86
N PHE A 34 -17.82 12.42 -11.38
CA PHE A 34 -18.88 11.47 -11.00
C PHE A 34 -20.30 11.97 -11.31
N ARG A 35 -20.93 11.46 -12.38
CA ARG A 35 -22.40 11.41 -12.40
C ARG A 35 -22.81 10.26 -11.49
N ASP A 36 -23.02 10.58 -10.22
CA ASP A 36 -23.36 9.67 -9.12
C ASP A 36 -24.50 8.70 -9.49
N ILE A 37 -24.35 7.43 -9.13
CA ILE A 37 -25.48 6.49 -9.04
C ILE A 37 -25.89 6.49 -7.58
N ASP A 38 -26.66 7.51 -7.22
CA ASP A 38 -27.36 7.56 -5.96
C ASP A 38 -28.58 6.65 -6.07
N THR A 39 -28.55 5.49 -5.39
CA THR A 39 -29.78 4.68 -5.26
C THR A 39 -30.53 5.16 -4.02
N PRO A 40 -31.76 5.70 -4.18
CA PRO A 40 -32.55 6.12 -3.03
C PRO A 40 -33.04 4.88 -2.27
N LEU A 41 -32.63 4.76 -1.01
CA LEU A 41 -33.26 3.85 -0.05
C LEU A 41 -34.28 4.67 0.74
N VAL A 42 -35.56 4.36 0.59
CA VAL A 42 -36.61 4.99 1.41
C VAL A 42 -36.72 4.21 2.71
N VAL A 43 -36.31 4.83 3.81
CA VAL A 43 -36.53 4.30 5.16
C VAL A 43 -37.72 5.05 5.75
N THR A 44 -38.86 4.39 5.83
CA THR A 44 -40.06 4.92 6.47
C THR A 44 -40.00 4.63 7.98
N MET A 45 -40.02 5.68 8.79
CA MET A 45 -40.27 5.60 10.23
C MET A 45 -41.53 6.39 10.55
N GLY A 46 -42.67 5.71 10.67
CA GLY A 46 -43.98 6.37 10.76
C GLY A 46 -44.30 7.14 9.48
N ASP A 47 -44.83 8.38 9.62
CA ASP A 47 -45.18 9.26 8.48
C ASP A 47 -43.98 9.97 7.84
N VAL A 48 -42.75 9.71 8.33
CA VAL A 48 -41.53 10.34 7.83
C VAL A 48 -40.77 9.36 6.93
N SER A 49 -40.68 9.70 5.64
CA SER A 49 -39.82 9.01 4.67
C SER A 49 -38.43 9.67 4.65
N LEU A 50 -37.41 8.98 5.15
CA LEU A 50 -36.02 9.39 4.98
C LEU A 50 -35.46 8.76 3.70
N ILE A 51 -35.08 9.59 2.73
CA ILE A 51 -34.35 9.14 1.54
C ILE A 51 -32.87 9.06 1.92
N GLN A 52 -32.36 7.84 2.12
CA GLN A 52 -30.94 7.60 2.34
C GLN A 52 -30.31 7.19 1.01
N TYR A 53 -29.43 8.04 0.48
CA TYR A 53 -28.71 7.73 -0.76
C TYR A 53 -27.59 6.72 -0.48
N LYS A 54 -27.71 5.53 -1.06
CA LYS A 54 -26.71 4.46 -0.96
C LYS A 54 -25.75 4.59 -2.14
N LYS A 55 -24.49 4.93 -1.86
CA LYS A 55 -23.43 4.98 -2.88
C LYS A 55 -22.92 3.57 -3.14
N VAL A 56 -23.07 3.10 -4.38
CA VAL A 56 -22.57 1.78 -4.80
C VAL A 56 -21.20 1.94 -5.46
N LEU A 57 -20.22 1.17 -4.99
CA LEU A 57 -18.86 1.11 -5.52
C LEU A 57 -18.64 -0.26 -6.17
N PRO A 58 -18.82 -0.39 -7.49
CA PRO A 58 -18.58 -1.66 -8.18
C PRO A 58 -17.09 -1.97 -8.26
N ILE A 59 -16.69 -3.19 -7.87
CA ILE A 59 -15.31 -3.67 -7.88
C ILE A 59 -15.17 -4.88 -8.81
N PHE A 60 -14.15 -4.84 -9.65
CA PHE A 60 -13.61 -5.98 -10.37
C PHE A 60 -12.25 -6.35 -9.76
N LEU A 61 -12.12 -7.54 -9.16
CA LEU A 61 -10.88 -7.98 -8.54
C LEU A 61 -10.08 -8.87 -9.48
N LEU A 62 -8.92 -8.38 -9.93
CA LEU A 62 -7.92 -9.17 -10.64
C LEU A 62 -6.96 -9.80 -9.62
N GLY A 63 -6.97 -11.12 -9.52
CA GLY A 63 -6.08 -11.89 -8.65
C GLY A 63 -6.68 -12.17 -7.27
N CYS A 64 -7.04 -13.43 -7.05
CA CYS A 64 -7.51 -13.95 -5.76
C CYS A 64 -6.44 -14.78 -5.02
N GLY A 65 -5.19 -14.30 -5.05
CA GLY A 65 -4.07 -14.83 -4.24
C GLY A 65 -4.11 -14.29 -2.80
N GLY A 66 -2.97 -14.28 -2.10
CA GLY A 66 -2.92 -13.85 -0.70
C GLY A 66 -3.46 -12.43 -0.44
N VAL A 67 -3.11 -11.44 -1.27
CA VAL A 67 -3.64 -10.06 -1.16
C VAL A 67 -5.13 -9.99 -1.51
N GLY A 68 -5.54 -10.67 -2.58
CA GLY A 68 -6.94 -10.67 -3.03
C GLY A 68 -7.89 -11.33 -2.02
N GLN A 69 -7.50 -12.47 -1.45
CA GLN A 69 -8.27 -13.15 -0.39
C GLN A 69 -8.45 -12.26 0.83
N GLN A 70 -7.37 -11.58 1.25
CA GLN A 70 -7.42 -10.68 2.37
C GLN A 70 -8.28 -9.44 2.09
N LEU A 71 -8.31 -8.95 0.85
CA LEU A 71 -9.20 -7.88 0.44
C LEU A 71 -10.67 -8.30 0.56
N ILE A 72 -11.01 -9.51 0.11
CA ILE A 72 -12.36 -10.05 0.26
C ILE A 72 -12.74 -10.14 1.74
N SER A 73 -11.83 -10.62 2.60
CA SER A 73 -12.06 -10.73 4.05
C SER A 73 -12.33 -9.37 4.67
N HIS A 74 -11.56 -8.37 4.24
CA HIS A 74 -11.73 -7.01 4.69
C HIS A 74 -13.06 -6.42 4.23
N ILE A 75 -13.47 -6.63 2.97
CA ILE A 75 -14.77 -6.17 2.46
C ILE A 75 -15.90 -6.78 3.28
N LEU A 76 -15.88 -8.10 3.51
CA LEU A 76 -16.90 -8.81 4.30
C LEU A 76 -16.98 -8.31 5.75
N SER A 77 -15.84 -8.20 6.43
CA SER A 77 -15.79 -7.74 7.83
C SER A 77 -16.17 -6.27 8.02
N THR A 78 -16.08 -5.44 6.98
CA THR A 78 -16.40 -4.00 7.03
C THR A 78 -17.74 -3.64 6.37
N ARG A 79 -18.52 -4.62 5.90
CA ARG A 79 -19.85 -4.43 5.29
C ARG A 79 -20.76 -3.54 6.14
N SER A 80 -20.92 -3.88 7.41
CA SER A 80 -21.78 -3.16 8.36
C SER A 80 -21.30 -1.73 8.55
N PHE A 81 -19.99 -1.52 8.69
CA PHE A 81 -19.39 -0.20 8.82
C PHE A 81 -19.68 0.67 7.58
N HIS A 82 -19.38 0.19 6.38
CA HIS A 82 -19.65 0.93 5.15
C HIS A 82 -21.15 1.23 4.97
N ALA A 83 -22.03 0.30 5.34
CA ALA A 83 -23.48 0.53 5.32
C ALA A 83 -23.90 1.69 6.24
N THR A 84 -23.33 1.81 7.44
CA THR A 84 -23.58 2.99 8.32
C THR A 84 -23.09 4.30 7.71
N GLN A 85 -22.10 4.23 6.82
CA GLN A 85 -21.61 5.37 6.07
C GLN A 85 -22.39 5.58 4.76
N GLY A 86 -23.46 4.82 4.48
CA GLY A 86 -24.25 4.94 3.25
C GLY A 86 -23.51 4.44 2.00
N VAL A 87 -22.58 3.49 2.16
CA VAL A 87 -21.76 2.95 1.06
C VAL A 87 -21.90 1.45 0.97
N HIS A 88 -21.89 0.96 -0.26
CA HIS A 88 -21.91 -0.45 -0.57
C HIS A 88 -20.85 -0.82 -1.60
N ILE A 89 -19.92 -1.66 -1.19
CA ILE A 89 -18.87 -2.18 -2.06
C ILE A 89 -19.43 -3.38 -2.82
N SER A 90 -19.82 -3.21 -4.07
CA SER A 90 -20.43 -4.28 -4.85
C SER A 90 -19.35 -5.04 -5.61
N VAL A 91 -19.08 -6.30 -5.27
CA VAL A 91 -18.07 -7.10 -5.98
C VAL A 91 -18.73 -7.73 -7.20
N GLN A 92 -18.38 -7.25 -8.38
CA GLN A 92 -18.99 -7.66 -9.65
C GLN A 92 -18.31 -8.91 -10.22
N ALA A 93 -17.00 -9.01 -10.05
CA ALA A 93 -16.19 -10.09 -10.59
C ALA A 93 -14.93 -10.35 -9.77
N ILE A 94 -14.50 -11.61 -9.70
CA ILE A 94 -13.22 -12.03 -9.10
C ILE A 94 -12.52 -12.98 -10.07
N CYS A 95 -11.24 -12.70 -10.35
CA CYS A 95 -10.41 -13.50 -11.24
C CYS A 95 -9.24 -14.12 -10.48
N ASP A 96 -8.87 -15.36 -10.80
CA ASP A 96 -7.56 -15.93 -10.46
C ASP A 96 -6.71 -16.16 -11.71
N SER A 97 -5.69 -17.03 -11.65
CA SER A 97 -4.84 -17.28 -12.81
C SER A 97 -5.58 -17.90 -14.00
N ASN A 98 -6.61 -18.71 -13.74
CA ASN A 98 -7.20 -19.60 -14.74
C ASN A 98 -8.71 -19.46 -14.86
N SER A 99 -9.35 -18.64 -14.02
CA SER A 99 -10.80 -18.60 -13.94
C SER A 99 -11.33 -17.24 -13.49
N LEU A 100 -12.56 -16.97 -13.90
CA LEU A 100 -13.32 -15.76 -13.61
C LEU A 100 -14.65 -16.16 -12.96
N ALA A 101 -14.89 -15.71 -11.74
CA ALA A 101 -16.17 -15.85 -11.04
C ALA A 101 -16.97 -14.54 -11.19
N ILE A 102 -18.19 -14.66 -11.70
CA ILE A 102 -19.15 -13.56 -11.91
C ILE A 102 -20.56 -14.00 -11.51
N ARG A 103 -21.49 -13.07 -11.35
CA ARG A 103 -22.92 -13.40 -11.29
C ARG A 103 -23.56 -13.07 -12.63
N GLU A 104 -24.31 -13.99 -13.21
CA GLU A 104 -25.08 -13.70 -14.43
C GLU A 104 -26.55 -13.34 -14.13
N PRO A 105 -27.17 -12.40 -14.86
CA PRO A 105 -26.58 -11.57 -15.93
C PRO A 105 -25.57 -10.56 -15.36
N ALA A 106 -24.43 -10.36 -16.03
CA ALA A 106 -23.31 -9.57 -15.48
C ALA A 106 -23.64 -8.08 -15.25
N GLN A 107 -24.65 -7.54 -15.93
CA GLN A 107 -25.07 -6.15 -15.77
C GLN A 107 -25.78 -5.98 -14.42
N HIS A 108 -25.14 -5.23 -13.51
CA HIS A 108 -25.63 -4.88 -12.17
C HIS A 108 -25.75 -6.03 -11.17
N ALA A 109 -25.27 -7.23 -11.50
CA ALA A 109 -25.29 -8.36 -10.56
C ALA A 109 -24.02 -8.42 -9.73
N GLU A 110 -24.18 -8.62 -8.42
CA GLU A 110 -23.07 -8.73 -7.49
C GLU A 110 -22.89 -10.16 -6.97
N LEU A 111 -21.65 -10.51 -6.67
CA LEU A 111 -21.33 -11.70 -5.90
C LEU A 111 -21.80 -11.48 -4.46
N SER A 112 -22.77 -12.30 -4.04
CA SER A 112 -23.31 -12.27 -2.68
C SER A 112 -22.22 -12.57 -1.63
N ASP A 113 -22.45 -12.17 -0.38
CA ASP A 113 -21.51 -12.49 0.70
C ASP A 113 -21.37 -14.02 0.90
N VAL A 114 -22.38 -14.83 0.54
CA VAL A 114 -22.27 -16.30 0.51
C VAL A 114 -21.27 -16.75 -0.57
N ALA A 115 -21.37 -16.20 -1.78
CA ALA A 115 -20.43 -16.48 -2.86
C ALA A 115 -18.99 -16.07 -2.48
N LEU A 116 -18.82 -14.89 -1.87
CA LEU A 116 -17.52 -14.40 -1.43
C LEU A 116 -16.89 -15.31 -0.36
N ASN A 117 -17.66 -15.78 0.62
CA ASN A 117 -17.19 -16.73 1.63
C ASN A 117 -16.80 -18.07 1.00
N GLN A 118 -17.57 -18.60 0.04
CA GLN A 118 -17.22 -19.82 -0.68
C GLN A 118 -15.92 -19.67 -1.47
N ILE A 119 -15.76 -18.56 -2.19
CA ILE A 119 -14.52 -18.21 -2.90
C ILE A 119 -13.34 -18.18 -1.93
N GLN A 120 -13.49 -17.57 -0.75
CA GLN A 120 -12.42 -17.54 0.25
C GLN A 120 -12.04 -18.93 0.75
N LEU A 121 -13.02 -19.77 1.10
CA LEU A 121 -12.76 -21.13 1.59
C LEU A 121 -12.03 -21.98 0.54
N THR A 122 -12.40 -21.86 -0.73
CA THR A 122 -11.72 -22.57 -1.83
C THR A 122 -10.29 -22.07 -2.00
N LYS A 123 -10.07 -20.76 -2.03
CA LYS A 123 -8.73 -20.18 -2.24
C LYS A 123 -7.81 -20.36 -1.03
N SER A 124 -8.33 -20.36 0.20
CA SER A 124 -7.54 -20.64 1.41
C SER A 124 -7.09 -22.10 1.48
N SER A 125 -7.84 -23.00 0.84
CA SER A 125 -7.48 -24.42 0.66
C SER A 125 -6.52 -24.64 -0.51
N ASN A 126 -5.94 -23.59 -1.08
CA ASN A 126 -5.06 -23.61 -2.25
C ASN A 126 -5.69 -24.21 -3.52
N LEU A 127 -7.02 -24.21 -3.62
CA LEU A 127 -7.71 -24.67 -4.82
C LEU A 127 -7.97 -23.50 -5.80
N PRO A 128 -8.04 -23.76 -7.12
CA PRO A 128 -8.39 -22.75 -8.12
C PRO A 128 -9.89 -22.40 -8.05
N LEU A 129 -10.31 -21.24 -8.55
CA LEU A 129 -11.74 -20.89 -8.62
C LEU A 129 -12.53 -21.90 -9.47
N SER A 130 -11.90 -22.57 -10.44
CA SER A 130 -12.52 -23.63 -11.24
C SER A 130 -13.00 -24.84 -10.44
N SER A 131 -12.54 -25.02 -9.21
CA SER A 131 -13.00 -26.13 -8.35
C SER A 131 -14.23 -25.78 -7.51
N LEU A 132 -14.77 -24.56 -7.64
CA LEU A 132 -15.99 -24.16 -6.95
C LEU A 132 -17.17 -25.01 -7.46
N SER A 133 -17.94 -25.57 -6.52
CA SER A 133 -19.15 -26.31 -6.86
C SER A 133 -20.15 -25.40 -7.58
N PRO A 134 -20.93 -25.91 -8.55
CA PRO A 134 -22.00 -25.13 -9.18
C PRO A 134 -22.97 -24.57 -8.14
N SER A 135 -23.32 -23.29 -8.26
CA SER A 135 -24.24 -22.59 -7.36
C SER A 135 -24.96 -21.49 -8.12
N ASP A 136 -26.21 -21.18 -7.75
CA ASP A 136 -26.91 -20.01 -8.29
C ASP A 136 -26.29 -18.67 -7.85
N ALA A 137 -25.35 -18.72 -6.89
CA ALA A 137 -24.68 -17.53 -6.35
C ALA A 137 -23.56 -17.01 -7.26
N TYR A 138 -23.03 -17.81 -8.19
CA TYR A 138 -21.98 -17.43 -9.13
C TYR A 138 -21.89 -18.37 -10.34
N THR A 139 -21.28 -17.88 -11.40
CA THR A 139 -20.87 -18.66 -12.58
C THR A 139 -19.36 -18.54 -12.71
N VAL A 140 -18.66 -19.67 -12.81
CA VAL A 140 -17.22 -19.71 -13.02
C VAL A 140 -16.93 -20.00 -14.49
N LYS A 141 -16.24 -19.07 -15.15
CA LYS A 141 -15.77 -19.21 -16.53
C LYS A 141 -14.27 -19.51 -16.53
N ALA A 142 -13.84 -20.51 -17.29
CA ALA A 142 -12.43 -20.77 -17.49
C ALA A 142 -11.80 -19.70 -18.38
N LEU A 143 -10.66 -19.16 -17.95
CA LEU A 143 -9.83 -18.25 -18.74
C LEU A 143 -8.76 -19.07 -19.44
N ARG A 144 -8.86 -19.22 -20.76
CA ARG A 144 -7.87 -20.01 -21.52
C ARG A 144 -6.58 -19.22 -21.64
N SER A 145 -5.43 -19.89 -21.60
CA SER A 145 -4.12 -19.22 -21.59
C SER A 145 -3.86 -18.35 -22.82
N ASP A 146 -4.38 -18.76 -23.98
CA ASP A 146 -4.29 -18.07 -25.27
C ASP A 146 -5.27 -16.90 -25.42
N SER A 147 -6.42 -16.93 -24.73
CA SER A 147 -7.47 -15.90 -24.81
C SER A 147 -7.70 -15.08 -23.56
N LYS A 148 -6.97 -15.33 -22.46
CA LYS A 148 -7.21 -14.74 -21.13
C LYS A 148 -7.40 -13.22 -21.17
N THR A 149 -6.54 -12.50 -21.87
CA THR A 149 -6.61 -11.04 -21.97
C THR A 149 -7.90 -10.61 -22.67
N ARG A 150 -8.24 -11.24 -23.80
CA ARG A 150 -9.47 -10.97 -24.55
C ARG A 150 -10.70 -11.26 -23.69
N ASP A 151 -10.73 -12.42 -23.02
CA ASP A 151 -11.87 -12.82 -22.20
C ASP A 151 -12.10 -11.84 -21.03
N LEU A 152 -11.03 -11.33 -20.41
CA LEU A 152 -11.13 -10.29 -19.38
C LEU A 152 -11.60 -8.94 -19.93
N LEU A 153 -11.11 -8.55 -21.11
CA LEU A 153 -11.53 -7.31 -21.78
C LEU A 153 -13.02 -7.34 -22.11
N GLU A 154 -13.52 -8.45 -22.67
CA GLU A 154 -14.94 -8.62 -22.99
C GLU A 154 -15.82 -8.42 -21.75
N HIS A 155 -15.45 -8.98 -20.60
CA HIS A 155 -16.22 -8.82 -19.37
C HIS A 155 -16.14 -7.41 -18.78
N ILE A 156 -14.99 -6.75 -18.88
CA ILE A 156 -14.87 -5.35 -18.44
C ILE A 156 -15.70 -4.42 -19.34
N GLU A 157 -15.74 -4.67 -20.64
CA GLU A 157 -16.57 -3.92 -21.58
C GLU A 157 -18.07 -4.14 -21.34
N GLN A 158 -18.48 -5.37 -20.97
CA GLN A 158 -19.86 -5.64 -20.54
C GLN A 158 -20.25 -4.85 -19.28
N LEU A 159 -19.28 -4.47 -18.45
CA LEU A 159 -19.46 -3.66 -17.25
C LEU A 159 -19.28 -2.16 -17.51
N GLN A 160 -19.13 -1.71 -18.76
CA GLN A 160 -18.97 -0.30 -19.09
C GLN A 160 -20.18 0.55 -18.62
N SER A 161 -21.38 -0.04 -18.56
CA SER A 161 -22.58 0.62 -18.02
C SER A 161 -22.52 0.83 -16.50
N CYS A 162 -21.68 0.08 -15.78
CA CYS A 162 -21.43 0.27 -14.35
C CYS A 162 -20.57 1.53 -14.13
N LYS A 163 -21.24 2.67 -13.95
CA LYS A 163 -20.55 3.93 -13.64
C LYS A 163 -19.70 3.75 -12.37
N GLY A 164 -18.48 4.28 -12.39
CA GLY A 164 -17.59 4.25 -11.24
C GLY A 164 -16.96 2.89 -10.92
N LEU A 165 -16.92 1.96 -11.88
CA LEU A 165 -16.18 0.69 -11.73
C LEU A 165 -14.73 0.94 -11.29
N ILE A 166 -14.31 0.16 -10.30
CA ILE A 166 -12.95 0.13 -9.76
C ILE A 166 -12.35 -1.24 -10.06
N VAL A 167 -11.31 -1.28 -10.88
CA VAL A 167 -10.53 -2.49 -11.14
C VAL A 167 -9.35 -2.54 -10.19
N VAL A 168 -9.30 -3.60 -9.36
CA VAL A 168 -8.26 -3.79 -8.35
C VAL A 168 -7.32 -4.89 -8.82
N ASP A 169 -6.07 -4.54 -9.14
CA ASP A 169 -5.04 -5.49 -9.54
C ASP A 169 -4.18 -5.93 -8.36
N CYS A 170 -4.53 -7.11 -7.83
CA CYS A 170 -3.83 -7.85 -6.79
C CYS A 170 -2.96 -8.99 -7.38
N THR A 171 -2.72 -8.99 -8.69
CA THR A 171 -1.86 -9.99 -9.34
C THR A 171 -0.38 -9.65 -9.21
N ALA A 172 0.47 -10.56 -9.68
CA ALA A 172 1.89 -10.31 -9.92
C ALA A 172 2.23 -10.51 -11.41
N SER A 173 1.30 -10.20 -12.31
CA SER A 173 1.38 -10.48 -13.75
C SER A 173 1.66 -9.20 -14.54
N LYS A 174 2.44 -9.28 -15.63
CA LYS A 174 2.64 -8.12 -16.53
C LYS A 174 1.52 -8.02 -17.56
N GLU A 175 0.87 -9.14 -17.82
CA GLU A 175 -0.18 -9.34 -18.82
C GLU A 175 -1.44 -8.51 -18.48
N THR A 176 -1.64 -8.12 -17.22
CA THR A 176 -2.73 -7.23 -16.81
C THR A 176 -2.59 -5.81 -17.37
N SER A 177 -1.41 -5.39 -17.84
CA SER A 177 -1.18 -4.03 -18.34
C SER A 177 -2.12 -3.66 -19.49
N ILE A 178 -2.38 -4.60 -20.41
CA ILE A 178 -3.29 -4.39 -21.56
C ILE A 178 -4.72 -4.15 -21.06
N VAL A 179 -5.17 -4.97 -20.10
CA VAL A 179 -6.48 -4.85 -19.47
C VAL A 179 -6.61 -3.50 -18.76
N LEU A 180 -5.60 -3.13 -17.97
CA LEU A 180 -5.58 -1.87 -17.21
C LEU A 180 -5.57 -0.64 -18.13
N THR A 181 -4.84 -0.66 -19.24
CA THR A 181 -4.91 0.40 -20.26
C THR A 181 -6.33 0.59 -20.77
N ARG A 182 -7.02 -0.51 -21.11
CA ARG A 182 -8.43 -0.43 -21.56
C ARG A 182 -9.34 0.14 -20.47
N VAL A 183 -9.13 -0.23 -19.22
CA VAL A 183 -9.90 0.30 -18.07
C VAL A 183 -9.77 1.84 -17.98
N VAL A 184 -8.58 2.40 -18.20
CA VAL A 184 -8.37 3.87 -18.23
C VAL A 184 -9.11 4.52 -19.39
N GLU A 185 -9.08 3.91 -20.57
CA GLU A 185 -9.78 4.40 -21.76
C GLU A 185 -11.29 4.48 -21.55
N LEU A 186 -11.87 3.43 -20.95
CA LEU A 186 -13.29 3.37 -20.57
C LEU A 186 -13.66 4.35 -19.43
N GLY A 187 -12.67 5.01 -18.81
CA GLY A 187 -12.91 6.00 -17.74
C GLY A 187 -13.15 5.40 -16.37
N HIS A 188 -12.79 4.13 -16.18
CA HIS A 188 -12.87 3.44 -14.91
C HIS A 188 -11.64 3.70 -14.03
N SER A 189 -11.76 3.41 -12.74
CA SER A 189 -10.69 3.62 -11.77
C SER A 189 -9.87 2.35 -11.57
N ILE A 190 -8.61 2.52 -11.20
CA ILE A 190 -7.64 1.44 -11.02
C ILE A 190 -6.99 1.56 -9.64
N VAL A 191 -6.89 0.43 -8.96
CA VAL A 191 -6.12 0.27 -7.72
C VAL A 191 -5.10 -0.83 -7.91
N LEU A 192 -3.82 -0.53 -7.75
CA LEU A 192 -2.74 -1.48 -7.98
C LEU A 192 -2.08 -1.87 -6.65
N ALA A 193 -2.02 -3.17 -6.39
CA ALA A 193 -0.96 -3.78 -5.56
C ALA A 193 0.15 -4.39 -6.44
N ASN A 194 -0.15 -4.61 -7.72
CA ASN A 194 0.80 -5.07 -8.72
C ASN A 194 1.76 -3.94 -9.15
N LYS A 195 3.06 -4.19 -9.00
CA LYS A 195 4.12 -3.25 -9.40
C LYS A 195 4.40 -3.28 -10.91
N LYS A 196 4.19 -4.43 -11.56
CA LYS A 196 4.66 -4.69 -12.93
C LYS A 196 4.12 -3.68 -13.96
N PRO A 197 2.83 -3.28 -13.93
CA PRO A 197 2.31 -2.29 -14.87
C PRO A 197 2.96 -0.90 -14.72
N LEU A 198 3.40 -0.53 -13.52
CA LEU A 198 4.05 0.77 -13.26
C LEU A 198 5.55 0.77 -13.59
N THR A 199 6.15 -0.41 -13.69
CA THR A 199 7.59 -0.62 -13.95
C THR A 199 7.87 -1.25 -15.30
N SER A 200 6.87 -1.32 -16.19
CA SER A 200 7.01 -1.79 -17.57
C SER A 200 7.49 -0.63 -18.46
N SER A 201 7.08 -0.60 -19.73
CA SER A 201 7.45 0.49 -20.64
C SER A 201 6.96 1.86 -20.11
N MET A 202 7.70 2.91 -20.44
CA MET A 202 7.29 4.28 -20.11
C MET A 202 5.92 4.61 -20.72
N GLU A 203 5.63 4.14 -21.93
CA GLU A 203 4.33 4.30 -22.60
C GLU A 203 3.17 3.71 -21.78
N THR A 204 3.35 2.52 -21.21
CA THR A 204 2.34 1.90 -20.34
C THR A 204 2.15 2.74 -19.09
N TYR A 205 3.24 3.13 -18.44
CA TYR A 205 3.20 3.97 -17.23
C TYR A 205 2.47 5.29 -17.48
N GLU A 206 2.84 6.02 -18.53
CA GLU A 206 2.22 7.28 -18.92
C GLU A 206 0.73 7.08 -19.21
N THR A 207 0.37 6.02 -19.91
CA THR A 207 -1.03 5.70 -20.22
C THR A 207 -1.85 5.44 -18.96
N LEU A 208 -1.32 4.68 -17.99
CA LEU A 208 -1.98 4.48 -16.70
C LEU A 208 -2.11 5.79 -15.91
N CYS A 209 -1.09 6.65 -15.99
CA CYS A 209 -1.06 7.94 -15.30
C CYS A 209 -1.83 9.07 -16.01
N LYS A 210 -2.29 8.91 -17.26
CA LYS A 210 -3.09 9.92 -18.00
C LYS A 210 -4.24 10.49 -17.17
N LYS A 211 -4.89 9.64 -16.38
CA LYS A 211 -5.99 9.99 -15.47
C LYS A 211 -5.58 9.78 -14.00
N GLN A 212 -4.61 10.55 -13.50
CA GLN A 212 -4.07 10.41 -12.13
C GLN A 212 -5.14 10.35 -11.02
N ARG A 213 -6.29 11.02 -11.19
CA ARG A 213 -7.40 10.96 -10.21
C ARG A 213 -8.02 9.57 -10.08
N HIS A 214 -7.94 8.76 -11.12
CA HIS A 214 -8.51 7.41 -11.22
C HIS A 214 -7.50 6.31 -10.91
N LEU A 215 -6.22 6.63 -10.70
CA LEU A 215 -5.18 5.66 -10.43
C LEU A 215 -4.72 5.76 -8.96
N ARG A 216 -4.62 4.63 -8.29
CA ARG A 216 -3.92 4.49 -7.01
C ARG A 216 -3.03 3.27 -6.97
N TYR A 217 -1.92 3.40 -6.30
CA TYR A 217 -0.90 2.36 -6.19
C TYR A 217 -0.10 2.45 -4.90
N GLU A 218 -0.70 2.97 -3.83
CA GLU A 218 -0.04 3.13 -2.53
C GLU A 218 0.60 1.82 -2.05
N SER A 219 -0.11 0.70 -2.19
CA SER A 219 0.39 -0.62 -1.74
C SER A 219 1.55 -1.18 -2.56
N THR A 220 1.90 -0.55 -3.69
CA THR A 220 3.06 -0.93 -4.51
C THR A 220 4.38 -0.53 -3.85
N VAL A 221 4.40 0.57 -3.08
CA VAL A 221 5.58 1.06 -2.38
C VAL A 221 5.23 1.27 -0.91
N GLY A 222 5.86 0.51 -0.03
CA GLY A 222 5.63 0.66 1.41
C GLY A 222 4.50 -0.19 1.97
N ALA A 223 3.79 -0.96 1.13
CA ALA A 223 2.70 -1.87 1.48
C ALA A 223 1.56 -1.19 2.27
N GLY A 224 1.75 -1.09 3.58
CA GLY A 224 0.85 -0.51 4.57
C GLY A 224 1.16 0.94 4.92
N LEU A 225 2.10 1.60 4.24
CA LEU A 225 2.57 2.94 4.58
C LEU A 225 2.11 4.00 3.57
N PRO A 226 1.82 5.25 4.01
CA PRO A 226 1.37 6.34 3.15
C PRO A 226 2.51 6.99 2.36
N VAL A 227 3.31 6.22 1.62
CA VAL A 227 4.53 6.74 0.97
C VAL A 227 4.18 7.69 -0.18
N ILE A 228 3.42 7.21 -1.15
CA ILE A 228 2.99 7.97 -2.32
C ILE A 228 2.08 9.12 -1.90
N ALA A 229 1.15 8.90 -0.97
CA ALA A 229 0.31 9.97 -0.42
C ALA A 229 1.12 11.06 0.27
N THR A 230 2.18 10.72 1.01
CA THR A 230 3.05 11.70 1.66
C THR A 230 3.84 12.50 0.63
N LEU A 231 4.44 11.84 -0.36
CA LEU A 231 5.15 12.52 -1.44
C LEU A 231 4.22 13.41 -2.27
N THR A 232 3.00 12.96 -2.53
CA THR A 232 1.97 13.77 -3.21
C THR A 232 1.68 15.05 -2.45
N ARG A 233 1.60 15.00 -1.11
CA ARG A 233 1.37 16.18 -0.28
C ARG A 233 2.53 17.18 -0.36
N PHE A 234 3.78 16.71 -0.34
CA PHE A 234 4.94 17.59 -0.54
C PHE A 234 4.87 18.31 -1.89
N LEU A 235 4.63 17.56 -2.98
CA LEU A 235 4.53 18.13 -4.32
C LEU A 235 3.35 19.12 -4.44
N MET A 236 2.19 18.80 -3.84
CA MET A 236 1.03 19.70 -3.82
C MET A 236 1.26 20.98 -2.99
N ALA A 237 2.08 20.90 -1.94
CA ALA A 237 2.47 22.06 -1.14
C ALA A 237 3.50 22.96 -1.86
N GLY A 238 4.05 22.51 -2.99
CA GLY A 238 5.12 23.19 -3.71
C GLY A 238 6.52 22.90 -3.14
N ASP A 239 6.65 21.90 -2.25
CA ASP A 239 7.94 21.49 -1.71
C ASP A 239 8.64 20.54 -2.69
N PRO A 240 9.80 20.91 -3.26
CA PRO A 240 10.53 20.03 -4.15
C PRO A 240 11.14 18.87 -3.36
N VAL A 241 10.88 17.65 -3.82
CA VAL A 241 11.49 16.43 -3.28
C VAL A 241 12.79 16.16 -4.05
N HIS A 242 13.93 16.37 -3.39
CA HIS A 242 15.25 16.22 -4.02
C HIS A 242 15.81 14.81 -3.95
N ARG A 243 15.50 14.11 -2.85
CA ARG A 243 16.03 12.78 -2.55
C ARG A 243 15.05 12.01 -1.70
N VAL A 244 14.89 10.73 -2.04
CA VAL A 244 14.17 9.72 -1.26
C VAL A 244 15.13 8.57 -0.98
N VAL A 245 15.26 8.19 0.28
CA VAL A 245 16.03 7.01 0.70
C VAL A 245 15.12 6.10 1.50
N GLY A 246 15.12 4.80 1.25
CA GLY A 246 14.30 3.91 2.06
C GLY A 246 14.70 2.44 2.05
N ALA A 247 14.48 1.78 3.19
CA ALA A 247 14.62 0.34 3.36
C ALA A 247 13.30 -0.33 2.97
N LEU A 248 13.18 -0.75 1.71
CA LEU A 248 11.88 -1.09 1.09
C LEU A 248 11.53 -2.58 1.12
N SER A 249 12.40 -3.44 1.64
CA SER A 249 12.20 -4.90 1.71
C SER A 249 12.29 -5.39 3.15
N GLY A 250 11.25 -6.07 3.60
CA GLY A 250 11.23 -6.64 4.94
C GLY A 250 12.16 -7.83 5.10
N THR A 251 12.30 -8.66 4.07
CA THR A 251 13.22 -9.79 4.03
C THR A 251 14.67 -9.32 4.08
N LEU A 252 15.03 -8.36 3.22
CA LEU A 252 16.39 -7.81 3.23
C LEU A 252 16.69 -7.06 4.51
N GLY A 253 15.74 -6.31 5.04
CA GLY A 253 15.94 -5.63 6.32
C GLY A 253 16.02 -6.59 7.52
N TYR A 254 15.34 -7.75 7.49
CA TYR A 254 15.56 -8.84 8.45
C TYR A 254 16.98 -9.39 8.34
N VAL A 255 17.45 -9.62 7.12
CA VAL A 255 18.83 -10.08 6.87
C VAL A 255 19.85 -9.09 7.40
N MET A 256 19.72 -7.79 7.08
CA MET A 256 20.63 -6.73 7.55
C MET A 256 20.65 -6.62 9.08
N ASN A 257 19.51 -6.81 9.74
CA ASN A 257 19.42 -6.80 11.21
C ASN A 257 20.15 -8.01 11.82
N GLY A 258 19.96 -9.22 11.29
CA GLY A 258 20.68 -10.40 11.75
C GLY A 258 22.20 -10.29 11.54
N LEU A 259 22.63 -9.70 10.43
CA LEU A 259 24.04 -9.40 10.16
C LEU A 259 24.62 -8.42 11.19
N GLN A 260 23.87 -7.37 11.54
CA GLN A 260 24.29 -6.41 12.56
C GLN A 260 24.49 -7.08 13.93
N GLU A 261 23.65 -8.06 14.27
CA GLU A 261 23.77 -8.91 15.48
C GLU A 261 24.99 -9.86 15.44
N GLY A 262 25.76 -9.88 14.34
CA GLY A 262 26.96 -10.70 14.19
C GLY A 262 26.68 -12.13 13.73
N LYS A 263 25.46 -12.42 13.26
CA LYS A 263 25.13 -13.74 12.70
C LYS A 263 25.72 -13.88 11.28
N PRO A 264 26.22 -15.06 10.89
CA PRO A 264 26.66 -15.31 9.51
C PRO A 264 25.52 -15.11 8.50
N PHE A 265 25.82 -14.54 7.33
CA PHE A 265 24.85 -14.30 6.27
C PHE A 265 24.07 -15.57 5.90
N SER A 266 24.76 -16.68 5.72
CA SER A 266 24.14 -17.97 5.39
C SER A 266 23.09 -18.40 6.41
N MET A 267 23.42 -18.29 7.70
CA MET A 267 22.52 -18.65 8.81
C MET A 267 21.28 -17.76 8.83
N VAL A 268 21.46 -16.44 8.64
CA VAL A 268 20.33 -15.49 8.66
C VAL A 268 19.39 -15.72 7.49
N VAL A 269 19.90 -15.98 6.28
CA VAL A 269 19.07 -16.27 5.11
C VAL A 269 18.34 -17.60 5.27
N GLN A 270 19.00 -18.65 5.75
CA GLN A 270 18.35 -19.94 6.03
C GLN A 270 17.26 -19.81 7.09
N GLN A 271 17.51 -19.03 8.15
CA GLN A 271 16.51 -18.73 9.17
C GLN A 271 15.34 -17.93 8.60
N ALA A 272 15.59 -16.94 7.74
CA ALA A 272 14.52 -16.20 7.08
C ALA A 272 13.65 -17.13 6.22
N LYS A 273 14.26 -18.08 5.51
CA LYS A 273 13.54 -19.09 4.73
C LYS A 273 12.71 -20.03 5.61
N SER A 274 13.26 -20.53 6.72
CA SER A 274 12.52 -21.43 7.62
C SER A 274 11.34 -20.75 8.31
N LEU A 275 11.44 -19.45 8.56
CA LEU A 275 10.36 -18.60 9.08
C LEU A 275 9.34 -18.17 8.01
N GLY A 276 9.57 -18.52 6.73
CA GLY A 276 8.70 -18.11 5.62
C GLY A 276 8.77 -16.61 5.28
N TYR A 277 9.88 -15.95 5.60
CA TYR A 277 10.11 -14.54 5.27
C TYR A 277 10.67 -14.33 3.87
N THR A 278 11.20 -15.37 3.24
CA THR A 278 11.67 -15.33 1.85
C THR A 278 10.63 -15.93 0.92
N GLU A 279 10.74 -15.62 -0.37
CA GLU A 279 10.12 -16.42 -1.42
C GLU A 279 10.67 -17.88 -1.41
N PRO A 280 10.02 -18.84 -2.09
CA PRO A 280 10.48 -20.23 -2.15
C PRO A 280 11.95 -20.36 -2.57
N ASP A 281 12.40 -19.51 -3.49
CA ASP A 281 13.82 -19.28 -3.78
C ASP A 281 14.27 -17.92 -3.20
N PRO A 282 15.12 -17.89 -2.16
CA PRO A 282 15.56 -16.64 -1.55
C PRO A 282 16.29 -15.69 -2.51
N ARG A 283 16.79 -16.17 -3.65
CA ARG A 283 17.43 -15.33 -4.66
C ARG A 283 16.48 -14.28 -5.24
N ASP A 284 15.17 -14.55 -5.23
CA ASP A 284 14.16 -13.56 -5.66
C ASP A 284 14.20 -12.30 -4.78
N ASP A 285 14.42 -12.46 -3.46
CA ASP A 285 14.59 -11.35 -2.53
C ASP A 285 16.02 -10.77 -2.58
N LEU A 286 17.03 -11.64 -2.53
CA LEU A 286 18.45 -11.28 -2.46
C LEU A 286 18.97 -10.57 -3.72
N SER A 287 18.28 -10.72 -4.85
CA SER A 287 18.61 -10.01 -6.10
C SER A 287 18.39 -8.50 -6.00
N GLY A 288 17.56 -8.03 -5.07
CA GLY A 288 17.18 -6.62 -4.96
C GLY A 288 16.10 -6.16 -5.94
N MET A 289 15.61 -7.03 -6.83
CA MET A 289 14.70 -6.61 -7.91
C MET A 289 13.32 -6.14 -7.43
N ASP A 290 12.84 -6.62 -6.28
CA ASP A 290 11.61 -6.07 -5.68
C ASP A 290 11.82 -4.61 -5.20
N VAL A 291 12.97 -4.33 -4.60
CA VAL A 291 13.36 -2.98 -4.16
C VAL A 291 13.58 -2.06 -5.37
N ALA A 292 14.21 -2.57 -6.43
CA ALA A 292 14.40 -1.86 -7.71
C ALA A 292 13.07 -1.42 -8.32
N ARG A 293 12.06 -2.30 -8.35
CA ARG A 293 10.70 -1.94 -8.82
C ARG A 293 10.08 -0.84 -7.98
N LYS A 294 10.18 -0.91 -6.66
CA LYS A 294 9.64 0.13 -5.77
C LYS A 294 10.36 1.46 -5.98
N ALA A 295 11.67 1.43 -6.14
CA ALA A 295 12.49 2.60 -6.38
C ALA A 295 12.19 3.24 -7.76
N LEU A 296 11.97 2.43 -8.81
CA LEU A 296 11.54 2.90 -10.12
C LEU A 296 10.17 3.58 -10.08
N ILE A 297 9.21 3.03 -9.33
CA ILE A 297 7.90 3.66 -9.13
C ILE A 297 8.06 5.04 -8.48
N LEU A 298 8.92 5.16 -7.48
CA LEU A 298 9.23 6.44 -6.83
C LEU A 298 9.90 7.42 -7.78
N ALA A 299 10.89 6.98 -8.55
CA ALA A 299 11.59 7.81 -9.53
C ALA A 299 10.63 8.37 -10.59
N ARG A 300 9.79 7.52 -11.17
CA ARG A 300 8.76 7.94 -12.14
C ARG A 300 7.72 8.86 -11.50
N PHE A 301 7.31 8.59 -10.26
CA PHE A 301 6.42 9.47 -9.51
C PHE A 301 7.00 10.88 -9.31
N LEU A 302 8.32 10.99 -9.09
CA LEU A 302 9.03 12.28 -8.98
C LEU A 302 9.25 12.97 -10.35
N GLY A 303 8.74 12.37 -11.44
CA GLY A 303 8.79 12.95 -12.78
C GLY A 303 10.00 12.54 -13.62
N TRP A 304 10.76 11.52 -13.21
CA TRP A 304 11.90 11.04 -14.00
C TRP A 304 11.49 9.95 -14.98
N SER A 305 11.76 10.18 -16.26
CA SER A 305 11.54 9.22 -17.35
C SER A 305 12.71 8.23 -17.44
N ILE A 306 12.71 7.25 -16.55
CA ILE A 306 13.70 6.16 -16.53
C ILE A 306 13.01 4.80 -16.62
N ASN A 307 13.77 3.79 -17.02
CA ASN A 307 13.35 2.39 -17.10
C ASN A 307 14.11 1.51 -16.10
N MET A 308 13.78 0.21 -16.07
CA MET A 308 14.41 -0.73 -15.14
C MET A 308 15.91 -0.88 -15.41
N GLU A 309 16.33 -0.82 -16.67
CA GLU A 309 17.72 -0.86 -17.10
C GLU A 309 18.57 0.31 -16.60
N ASP A 310 17.95 1.44 -16.25
CA ASP A 310 18.64 2.61 -15.69
C ASP A 310 18.82 2.51 -14.16
N VAL A 311 18.19 1.52 -13.51
CA VAL A 311 18.29 1.31 -12.07
C VAL A 311 19.55 0.52 -11.76
N MET A 312 20.47 1.10 -10.99
CA MET A 312 21.65 0.40 -10.51
C MET A 312 21.27 -0.49 -9.33
N VAL A 313 21.30 -1.80 -9.52
CA VAL A 313 20.95 -2.80 -8.50
C VAL A 313 22.16 -3.63 -8.10
N GLU A 314 22.48 -3.62 -6.82
CA GLU A 314 23.48 -4.48 -6.21
C GLU A 314 22.81 -5.77 -5.69
N SER A 315 23.01 -6.88 -6.39
CA SER A 315 22.62 -8.21 -5.90
C SER A 315 23.49 -8.65 -4.72
N LEU A 316 22.89 -9.35 -3.75
CA LEU A 316 23.62 -9.94 -2.62
C LEU A 316 24.33 -11.26 -2.97
N PHE A 317 24.22 -11.72 -4.22
CA PHE A 317 24.93 -12.87 -4.75
C PHE A 317 25.44 -12.57 -6.17
N PRO A 318 26.58 -13.16 -6.59
CA PRO A 318 27.17 -12.96 -7.90
C PRO A 318 26.39 -13.68 -9.01
N THR A 319 26.55 -13.23 -10.25
CA THR A 319 25.80 -13.71 -11.43
C THR A 319 26.04 -15.18 -11.79
N HIS A 320 27.07 -15.84 -11.24
CA HIS A 320 27.29 -17.28 -11.43
C HIS A 320 26.44 -18.15 -10.48
N MET A 321 25.83 -17.56 -9.45
CA MET A 321 24.91 -18.23 -8.51
C MET A 321 23.42 -17.97 -8.84
N ASP A 322 23.16 -17.38 -10.01
CA ASP A 322 21.82 -17.10 -10.51
C ASP A 322 20.98 -18.38 -10.66
N GLN A 323 19.65 -18.24 -10.63
CA GLN A 323 18.69 -19.34 -10.79
C GLN A 323 18.90 -20.13 -12.09
N SER A 324 19.40 -19.49 -13.14
CA SER A 324 19.72 -20.14 -14.42
C SER A 324 20.97 -21.03 -14.39
N LYS A 325 21.82 -20.91 -13.38
CA LYS A 325 23.14 -21.55 -13.32
C LYS A 325 23.33 -22.48 -12.13
N MET A 326 22.59 -22.26 -11.04
CA MET A 326 22.72 -23.00 -9.79
C MET A 326 21.33 -23.38 -9.28
N SER A 327 21.17 -24.62 -8.79
CA SER A 327 19.90 -25.04 -8.21
C SER A 327 19.64 -24.32 -6.87
N THR A 328 18.37 -24.18 -6.48
CA THR A 328 18.02 -23.55 -5.20
C THR A 328 18.60 -24.32 -4.01
N GLU A 329 18.68 -25.65 -4.09
CA GLU A 329 19.22 -26.49 -3.03
C GLU A 329 20.73 -26.29 -2.87
N GLU A 330 21.48 -26.32 -3.97
CA GLU A 330 22.92 -26.05 -4.02
C GLU A 330 23.24 -24.63 -3.53
N PHE A 331 22.45 -23.64 -3.93
CA PHE A 331 22.60 -22.27 -3.45
C PHE A 331 22.48 -22.17 -1.92
N LEU A 332 21.49 -22.87 -1.33
CA LEU A 332 21.25 -22.84 0.10
C LEU A 332 22.32 -23.58 0.93
N LYS A 333 22.82 -24.70 0.40
CA LYS A 333 23.81 -25.55 1.08
C LYS A 333 25.23 -25.01 0.93
N GLU A 334 25.61 -24.59 -0.28
CA GLU A 334 26.99 -24.26 -0.64
C GLU A 334 27.15 -22.78 -1.00
N GLY A 335 26.29 -22.26 -1.88
CA GLY A 335 26.38 -20.88 -2.38
C GLY A 335 26.37 -19.84 -1.26
N LEU A 336 25.47 -19.96 -0.29
CA LEU A 336 25.37 -19.03 0.85
C LEU A 336 26.64 -19.01 1.72
N LEU A 337 27.33 -20.15 1.87
CA LEU A 337 28.55 -20.22 2.68
C LEU A 337 29.68 -19.41 2.04
N LEU A 338 29.79 -19.44 0.71
CA LEU A 338 30.78 -18.68 -0.06
C LEU A 338 30.60 -17.16 0.08
N LEU A 339 29.39 -16.69 0.40
CA LEU A 339 29.08 -15.26 0.56
C LEU A 339 29.42 -14.69 1.94
N ASN A 340 29.64 -15.55 2.95
CA ASN A 340 29.84 -15.12 4.33
C ASN A 340 31.06 -14.21 4.51
N ALA A 341 32.20 -14.58 3.91
CA ALA A 341 33.46 -13.86 4.11
C ALA A 341 33.36 -12.41 3.61
N GLY A 342 32.97 -12.22 2.35
CA GLY A 342 32.86 -10.88 1.76
C GLY A 342 31.81 -9.99 2.43
N ILE A 343 30.71 -10.56 2.94
CA ILE A 343 29.71 -9.80 3.70
C ILE A 343 30.23 -9.43 5.09
N ASN A 344 30.92 -10.36 5.78
CA ASN A 344 31.53 -10.09 7.08
C ASN A 344 32.59 -8.98 7.00
N ASP A 345 33.41 -8.96 5.94
CA ASP A 345 34.41 -7.90 5.74
C ASP A 345 33.74 -6.52 5.65
N ARG A 346 32.63 -6.41 4.92
CA ARG A 346 31.85 -5.17 4.82
C ARG A 346 31.22 -4.77 6.15
N ILE A 347 30.71 -5.73 6.92
CA ILE A 347 30.16 -5.45 8.26
C ILE A 347 31.25 -4.92 9.18
N ASN A 348 32.43 -5.54 9.16
CA ASN A 348 33.57 -5.13 9.98
C ASN A 348 34.05 -3.73 9.60
N SER A 349 34.15 -3.43 8.31
CA SER A 349 34.47 -2.08 7.79
C SER A 349 33.42 -1.02 8.21
N ALA A 350 32.14 -1.37 8.21
CA ALA A 350 31.10 -0.45 8.67
C ALA A 350 31.19 -0.19 10.18
N LYS A 351 31.44 -1.24 10.98
CA LYS A 351 31.56 -1.17 12.44
C LYS A 351 32.75 -0.32 12.90
N THR A 352 33.91 -0.42 12.24
CA THR A 352 35.08 0.41 12.57
C THR A 352 34.79 1.91 12.40
N GLY A 353 33.87 2.27 11.50
CA GLY A 353 33.39 3.64 11.30
C GLY A 353 32.20 4.06 12.16
N GLY A 354 31.75 3.26 13.13
CA GLY A 354 30.52 3.55 13.91
C GLY A 354 29.23 3.51 13.08
N LYS A 355 29.23 2.73 11.98
CA LYS A 355 28.12 2.60 11.04
C LYS A 355 27.57 1.18 11.03
N VAL A 356 26.40 1.04 10.43
CA VAL A 356 25.73 -0.24 10.19
C VAL A 356 25.36 -0.36 8.71
N LEU A 357 25.26 -1.60 8.22
CA LEU A 357 24.82 -1.85 6.85
C LEU A 357 23.29 -1.88 6.76
N ARG A 358 22.75 -1.24 5.73
CA ARG A 358 21.33 -1.31 5.36
C ARG A 358 21.20 -1.53 3.87
N TYR A 359 20.20 -2.30 3.47
CA TYR A 359 19.84 -2.46 2.07
C TYR A 359 18.75 -1.45 1.73
N VAL A 360 19.07 -0.44 0.92
CA VAL A 360 18.18 0.69 0.67
C VAL A 360 18.02 0.97 -0.81
N ALA A 361 16.90 1.59 -1.16
CA ALA A 361 16.74 2.34 -2.39
C ALA A 361 17.08 3.81 -2.14
N THR A 362 17.88 4.41 -3.02
CA THR A 362 18.14 5.85 -3.08
C THR A 362 17.71 6.37 -4.44
N VAL A 363 16.77 7.30 -4.43
CA VAL A 363 16.19 7.95 -5.60
C VAL A 363 16.54 9.44 -5.50
N ALA A 364 17.48 9.91 -6.31
CA ALA A 364 18.00 11.28 -6.28
C ALA A 364 18.52 11.71 -7.66
N ASN A 365 18.28 12.96 -8.05
CA ASN A 365 18.85 13.57 -9.26
C ASN A 365 18.70 12.74 -10.55
N GLY A 366 17.52 12.16 -10.80
CA GLY A 366 17.30 11.33 -11.99
C GLY A 366 17.91 9.93 -11.92
N ARG A 367 18.54 9.56 -10.79
CA ARG A 367 19.21 8.27 -10.60
C ARG A 367 18.51 7.44 -9.53
N CYS A 368 18.58 6.13 -9.72
CA CYS A 368 18.01 5.15 -8.83
C CYS A 368 19.06 4.09 -8.49
N ASN A 369 19.47 4.05 -7.22
CA ASN A 369 20.48 3.12 -6.73
C ASN A 369 19.85 2.23 -5.67
N VAL A 370 20.04 0.92 -5.78
CA VAL A 370 19.53 -0.08 -4.86
C VAL A 370 20.66 -0.98 -4.43
N GLY A 371 20.94 -1.05 -3.14
CA GLY A 371 22.06 -1.84 -2.65
C GLY A 371 22.34 -1.66 -1.17
N MET A 372 23.43 -2.29 -0.73
CA MET A 372 23.95 -2.18 0.63
C MET A 372 24.72 -0.89 0.79
N VAL A 373 24.28 -0.07 1.75
CA VAL A 373 24.92 1.18 2.13
C VAL A 373 25.31 1.17 3.59
N GLU A 374 26.39 1.88 3.92
CA GLU A 374 26.74 2.19 5.29
C GLU A 374 25.96 3.42 5.77
N VAL A 375 25.26 3.29 6.88
CA VAL A 375 24.56 4.41 7.54
C VAL A 375 25.06 4.56 8.97
N SER A 376 25.08 5.79 9.48
CA SER A 376 25.38 6.03 10.90
C SER A 376 24.42 5.23 11.76
N GLN A 377 24.92 4.60 12.82
CA GLN A 377 24.10 3.84 13.77
C GLN A 377 23.02 4.71 14.43
N ASP A 378 23.27 6.01 14.57
CA ASP A 378 22.35 6.97 15.18
C ASP A 378 21.33 7.56 14.20
N SER A 379 21.47 7.29 12.90
CA SER A 379 20.49 7.73 11.89
C SER A 379 19.17 6.97 12.02
N PRO A 380 18.03 7.54 11.58
CA PRO A 380 16.75 6.82 11.56
C PRO A 380 16.83 5.46 10.86
N LEU A 381 17.55 5.38 9.74
CA LEU A 381 17.84 4.11 9.04
C LEU A 381 18.73 3.15 9.85
N GLY A 382 19.72 3.67 10.57
CA GLY A 382 20.64 2.87 11.41
C GLY A 382 20.01 2.31 12.67
N GLN A 383 18.97 2.98 13.18
CA GLN A 383 18.23 2.56 14.37
C GLN A 383 17.15 1.51 14.10
N LEU A 384 16.87 1.17 12.83
CA LEU A 384 15.92 0.10 12.49
C LEU A 384 16.34 -1.21 13.15
N LYS A 385 15.46 -1.83 13.94
CA LYS A 385 15.73 -3.06 14.71
C LYS A 385 14.68 -4.13 14.48
N GLY A 386 15.09 -5.39 14.67
CA GLY A 386 14.20 -6.55 14.74
C GLY A 386 13.19 -6.63 13.59
N SER A 387 11.90 -6.68 13.96
CA SER A 387 10.78 -6.79 13.02
C SER A 387 10.37 -5.47 12.36
N ASP A 388 10.98 -4.32 12.70
CA ASP A 388 10.57 -3.03 12.13
C ASP A 388 10.72 -3.04 10.63
N ASN A 389 11.83 -3.56 10.11
CA ASN A 389 11.99 -3.76 8.67
C ASN A 389 11.00 -4.78 8.09
N LEU A 390 10.74 -5.88 8.82
CA LEU A 390 9.80 -6.93 8.39
C LEU A 390 8.35 -6.41 8.31
N ARG A 391 8.02 -5.39 9.11
CA ARG A 391 6.66 -4.88 9.31
C ARG A 391 6.42 -3.56 8.59
N LEU A 392 7.39 -2.65 8.59
CA LEU A 392 7.28 -1.27 8.12
C LEU A 392 8.57 -0.81 7.42
N PRO A 393 8.57 -0.66 6.08
CA PRO A 393 9.71 -0.07 5.39
C PRO A 393 9.94 1.38 5.82
N HIS A 394 11.21 1.77 5.98
CA HIS A 394 11.57 3.13 6.42
C HIS A 394 11.83 4.05 5.22
N PHE A 395 11.51 5.34 5.35
CA PHE A 395 11.70 6.35 4.31
C PHE A 395 12.19 7.69 4.88
N GLU A 396 13.20 8.26 4.23
CA GLU A 396 13.69 9.61 4.47
C GLU A 396 13.49 10.43 3.18
N VAL A 397 12.95 11.64 3.33
CA VAL A 397 12.72 12.59 2.24
C VAL A 397 13.41 13.90 2.58
N SER A 398 14.22 14.44 1.67
CA SER A 398 14.83 15.76 1.85
C SER A 398 14.21 16.78 0.88
N SER A 399 13.79 17.93 1.43
CA SER A 399 13.40 19.15 0.71
C SER A 399 14.37 20.31 1.06
N SER A 400 14.37 21.39 0.28
CA SER A 400 15.31 22.52 0.49
C SER A 400 15.09 23.24 1.84
N PRO A 401 16.18 23.67 2.52
CA PRO A 401 16.08 24.47 3.76
C PRO A 401 15.69 25.95 3.54
N ALA A 402 15.53 26.39 2.30
CA ALA A 402 15.33 27.80 1.94
C ALA A 402 13.94 28.37 2.31
N VAL A 403 12.98 27.50 2.62
CA VAL A 403 11.74 27.87 3.31
C VAL A 403 11.84 27.26 4.69
N GLY A 404 11.92 28.10 5.73
CA GLY A 404 12.25 27.72 7.10
C GLY A 404 11.43 26.54 7.63
N THR A 405 11.90 25.33 7.36
CA THR A 405 11.41 24.09 7.93
C THR A 405 12.14 23.93 9.24
N SER A 406 11.54 24.47 10.30
CA SER A 406 11.95 24.21 11.67
C SER A 406 12.10 22.69 11.87
N PRO A 407 13.08 22.20 12.65
CA PRO A 407 13.14 20.79 13.09
C PRO A 407 11.80 20.29 13.65
N MET A 408 10.97 21.21 14.15
CA MET A 408 9.62 20.97 14.62
C MET A 408 8.65 20.55 13.50
N MET A 409 8.85 20.96 12.24
CA MET A 409 8.00 20.58 11.10
C MET A 409 8.35 19.19 10.57
N THR A 410 9.65 18.82 10.53
CA THR A 410 10.08 17.44 10.28
C THR A 410 9.64 16.51 11.41
N ALA A 411 9.73 16.96 12.67
CA ALA A 411 9.18 16.26 13.82
C ALA A 411 7.65 16.23 13.83
N LEU A 412 6.96 17.26 13.30
CA LEU A 412 5.50 17.25 13.11
C LEU A 412 5.10 16.26 12.03
N ILE A 413 5.88 16.11 10.96
CA ILE A 413 5.61 15.17 9.87
C ILE A 413 5.95 13.74 10.28
N TRP A 414 6.98 13.53 11.10
CA TRP A 414 7.21 12.27 11.80
C TRP A 414 6.08 12.00 12.79
N ALA A 415 5.70 13.00 13.58
CA ALA A 415 4.61 12.89 14.53
C ALA A 415 3.31 12.61 13.82
N VAL A 416 3.02 13.19 12.64
CA VAL A 416 1.84 12.99 11.76
C VAL A 416 1.95 11.68 10.98
N GLY A 417 3.09 11.25 10.49
CA GLY A 417 3.28 9.92 9.90
C GLY A 417 3.08 8.82 10.94
N VAL A 418 3.61 9.02 12.16
CA VAL A 418 3.40 8.19 13.35
C VAL A 418 2.01 8.43 13.95
N TRP A 419 1.39 9.60 13.78
CA TRP A 419 0.01 9.91 14.20
C TRP A 419 -0.99 9.37 13.21
N TYR A 420 -0.65 9.16 11.95
CA TYR A 420 -1.51 8.48 10.97
C TYR A 420 -1.27 6.97 11.03
N ALA A 421 -0.06 6.52 11.38
CA ALA A 421 0.17 5.17 11.88
C ALA A 421 -0.51 4.94 13.25
N GLY A 422 -0.69 6.01 14.04
CA GLY A 422 -1.18 6.00 15.43
C GLY A 422 -2.65 6.39 15.60
N LEU A 423 -3.28 7.08 14.65
CA LEU A 423 -4.72 7.35 14.49
C LEU A 423 -5.32 6.49 13.39
N GLY A 424 -4.49 5.87 12.57
CA GLY A 424 -4.75 4.55 12.05
C GLY A 424 -4.73 3.49 13.15
N SER A 425 -5.08 3.81 14.40
CA SER A 425 -5.21 2.91 15.57
C SER A 425 -6.37 1.92 15.46
N CYS A 426 -6.66 1.46 14.25
CA CYS A 426 -6.86 0.03 14.00
C CYS A 426 -5.51 -0.74 13.99
N ALA A 427 -4.37 -0.04 14.10
CA ALA A 427 -3.01 -0.53 13.99
C ALA A 427 -2.41 -1.08 15.30
N TRP A 428 -3.23 -1.59 16.21
CA TRP A 428 -2.71 -2.61 17.14
C TRP A 428 -2.70 -4.00 16.47
N SER A 429 -3.50 -4.21 15.44
CA SER A 429 -3.43 -5.39 14.56
C SER A 429 -2.33 -5.26 13.49
N ALA A 430 -1.90 -4.06 13.10
CA ALA A 430 -0.92 -3.85 12.02
C ALA A 430 0.52 -4.28 12.39
N VAL A 431 0.85 -4.30 13.68
CA VAL A 431 2.14 -4.81 14.19
C VAL A 431 2.21 -6.34 14.09
N TYR A 432 1.07 -7.03 14.02
CA TYR A 432 0.98 -8.49 13.88
C TYR A 432 0.37 -8.95 12.55
N ALA A 433 -0.04 -8.01 11.69
CA ALA A 433 -0.67 -8.28 10.41
C ALA A 433 0.32 -8.84 9.38
N THR A 434 -0.11 -9.82 8.59
CA THR A 434 0.68 -10.35 7.47
C THR A 434 0.96 -9.26 6.42
N SER A 435 1.98 -9.46 5.57
CA SER A 435 2.30 -8.54 4.45
C SER A 435 1.08 -8.26 3.55
N ASN A 436 0.18 -9.23 3.43
CA ASN A 436 -1.05 -9.13 2.65
C ASN A 436 -2.10 -8.23 3.32
N GLU A 437 -2.33 -8.39 4.63
CA GLU A 437 -3.23 -7.52 5.42
C GLU A 437 -2.84 -6.05 5.35
N ARG A 438 -1.54 -5.75 5.34
CA ARG A 438 -1.05 -4.37 5.22
C ARG A 438 -1.36 -3.74 3.87
N LYS A 439 -1.17 -4.48 2.77
CA LYS A 439 -1.53 -4.01 1.43
C LYS A 439 -3.03 -3.74 1.31
N VAL A 440 -3.85 -4.55 1.98
CA VAL A 440 -5.31 -4.42 1.97
C VAL A 440 -5.79 -3.21 2.76
N SER A 441 -5.12 -2.85 3.86
CA SER A 441 -5.46 -1.66 4.65
C SER A 441 -5.51 -0.38 3.79
N TRP A 442 -4.60 -0.23 2.82
CA TRP A 442 -4.63 0.92 1.89
C TRP A 442 -5.62 0.79 0.74
N ILE A 443 -5.82 -0.42 0.20
CA ILE A 443 -6.86 -0.64 -0.80
C ILE A 443 -8.23 -0.28 -0.19
N ALA A 444 -8.46 -0.71 1.04
CA ALA A 444 -9.62 -0.35 1.83
C ALA A 444 -9.67 1.13 2.20
N PHE A 445 -8.55 1.74 2.61
CA PHE A 445 -8.47 3.18 2.83
C PHE A 445 -8.82 3.97 1.58
N TYR A 446 -8.41 3.52 0.39
CA TYR A 446 -8.73 4.21 -0.85
C TYR A 446 -10.19 4.04 -1.26
N ILE A 447 -10.74 2.83 -1.12
CA ILE A 447 -12.19 2.63 -1.27
C ILE A 447 -12.92 3.59 -0.33
N ASN A 448 -12.42 3.76 0.90
CA ASN A 448 -12.93 4.75 1.84
C ASN A 448 -12.68 6.21 1.44
N ALA A 449 -11.52 6.56 0.89
CA ALA A 449 -11.21 7.94 0.47
C ALA A 449 -12.04 8.37 -0.75
N LEU A 450 -12.35 7.44 -1.67
CA LEU A 450 -13.29 7.66 -2.78
C LEU A 450 -14.73 7.90 -2.32
N ILE A 451 -15.10 7.45 -1.12
CA ILE A 451 -16.39 7.74 -0.49
C ILE A 451 -16.43 9.20 -0.03
N PHE A 452 -15.38 9.67 0.64
CA PHE A 452 -15.36 11.01 1.24
C PHE A 452 -15.16 12.13 0.20
N GLN A 453 -14.34 11.91 -0.84
CA GLN A 453 -14.15 12.90 -1.91
C GLN A 453 -15.43 13.23 -2.69
N SER A 454 -16.43 12.34 -2.75
CA SER A 454 -17.69 12.63 -3.45
C SER A 454 -18.74 13.33 -2.58
N ARG A 455 -18.53 13.43 -1.26
CA ARG A 455 -19.47 14.12 -0.36
C ARG A 455 -19.21 15.62 -0.24
N GLY A 456 -18.14 16.13 -0.86
CA GLY A 456 -17.65 17.48 -0.61
C GLY A 456 -17.05 17.68 0.79
N ASP A 457 -16.98 16.61 1.58
CA ASP A 457 -16.44 16.64 2.94
C ASP A 457 -14.90 16.56 2.88
N ASN A 458 -14.24 17.46 3.62
CA ASN A 458 -12.80 17.40 3.81
C ASN A 458 -12.43 16.04 4.42
N VAL A 459 -11.44 15.36 3.80
CA VAL A 459 -10.84 14.07 4.22
C VAL A 459 -10.49 14.02 5.72
N TYR A 460 -10.35 15.19 6.36
CA TYR A 460 -10.14 15.39 7.79
C TYR A 460 -11.23 14.81 8.71
N MET A 461 -12.51 14.83 8.33
CA MET A 461 -13.60 14.32 9.20
C MET A 461 -13.63 12.78 9.29
N ALA A 462 -13.17 12.07 8.25
CA ALA A 462 -13.13 10.61 8.20
C ALA A 462 -12.22 9.96 9.27
N LEU A 463 -11.17 10.68 9.69
CA LEU A 463 -10.17 10.22 10.65
C LEU A 463 -10.68 10.21 12.09
N GLN A 464 -11.56 11.15 12.46
CA GLN A 464 -12.06 11.28 13.84
C GLN A 464 -13.24 10.36 14.17
N THR A 465 -14.13 10.09 13.20
CA THR A 465 -15.32 9.26 13.43
C THR A 465 -15.01 7.76 13.48
N SER A 466 -14.04 7.33 12.66
CA SER A 466 -13.61 5.92 12.59
C SER A 466 -12.86 5.48 13.85
N THR A 467 -12.04 6.35 14.45
CA THR A 467 -11.28 6.08 15.68
C THR A 467 -12.16 6.00 16.93
N LYS A 468 -13.18 6.86 17.07
CA LYS A 468 -14.05 6.89 18.27
C LYS A 468 -14.93 5.65 18.44
N LYS A 469 -15.36 4.98 17.35
CA LYS A 469 -16.28 3.81 17.41
C LYS A 469 -15.57 2.46 17.53
N LEU A 470 -14.34 2.32 17.04
CA LEU A 470 -13.54 1.10 17.25
C LEU A 470 -13.17 0.87 18.73
N LEU A 471 -12.99 1.96 19.48
CA LEU A 471 -12.76 1.92 20.93
C LEU A 471 -13.99 1.43 21.73
N SER A 472 -15.22 1.65 21.25
CA SER A 472 -16.43 1.18 21.94
C SER A 472 -16.73 -0.30 21.68
N ILE A 473 -16.41 -0.81 20.49
CA ILE A 473 -16.65 -2.22 20.12
C ILE A 473 -15.70 -3.15 20.90
N THR A 474 -14.44 -2.73 21.11
CA THR A 474 -13.43 -3.50 21.86
C THR A 474 -13.60 -3.47 23.38
N ALA A 475 -14.46 -2.61 23.92
CA ALA A 475 -14.80 -2.58 25.35
C ALA A 475 -15.87 -3.62 25.73
N GLN A 476 -16.73 -4.03 24.79
CA GLN A 476 -17.75 -5.06 25.02
C GLN A 476 -17.15 -6.48 25.04
N ASP A 477 -16.12 -6.76 24.23
CA ASP A 477 -15.44 -8.07 24.21
C ASP A 477 -14.57 -8.33 25.46
N ARG A 478 -14.10 -7.29 26.16
CA ARG A 478 -13.29 -7.47 27.38
C ARG A 478 -14.09 -7.95 28.60
N ARG A 479 -15.42 -7.85 28.60
CA ARG A 479 -16.25 -8.37 29.71
C ARG A 479 -16.46 -9.89 29.65
N ALA A 480 -16.10 -10.54 28.55
CA ALA A 480 -16.29 -11.99 28.37
C ALA A 480 -15.03 -12.84 28.69
N GLN A 481 -13.87 -12.23 28.94
CA GLN A 481 -12.60 -12.95 29.17
C GLN A 481 -11.78 -12.38 30.35
N SER A 482 -12.39 -12.27 31.53
CA SER A 482 -11.64 -12.00 32.77
C SER A 482 -11.98 -12.99 33.88
N SER A 483 -11.46 -14.21 33.76
CA SER A 483 -11.13 -15.03 34.92
C SER A 483 -9.68 -15.46 34.82
N THR A 484 -8.91 -15.09 35.85
CA THR A 484 -7.58 -15.59 36.23
C THR A 484 -6.42 -15.35 35.25
N ASN A 485 -5.58 -14.32 35.47
CA ASN A 485 -4.40 -14.39 36.35
C ASN A 485 -3.54 -13.12 36.26
N LYS A 486 -2.82 -12.89 37.36
CA LYS A 486 -2.09 -11.69 37.80
C LYS A 486 -0.99 -11.21 36.84
N LEU A 487 -0.90 -9.89 36.65
CA LEU A 487 0.30 -9.18 36.20
C LEU A 487 0.52 -7.98 37.14
N GLN A 488 1.58 -8.06 37.93
CA GLN A 488 2.11 -6.98 38.76
C GLN A 488 2.99 -6.05 37.91
N ASP A 489 2.75 -4.75 38.11
CA ASP A 489 3.72 -3.64 38.19
C ASP A 489 4.81 -3.51 37.13
N CYS A 490 4.63 -2.51 36.24
CA CYS A 490 5.71 -1.70 35.69
C CYS A 490 5.19 -0.28 35.43
N THR A 491 5.36 0.59 36.43
CA THR A 491 5.11 2.03 36.37
C THR A 491 6.33 2.72 35.75
N PHE A 492 6.21 3.32 34.56
CA PHE A 492 7.26 4.18 33.99
C PHE A 492 6.84 5.65 34.07
N CYS A 493 7.56 6.39 34.92
CA CYS A 493 7.44 7.82 35.13
C CYS A 493 7.96 8.62 33.94
N ILE A 494 7.18 9.59 33.47
CA ILE A 494 7.59 10.60 32.49
C ILE A 494 8.31 11.72 33.26
N GLY A 495 9.63 11.79 33.14
CA GLY A 495 10.47 12.89 33.61
C GLY A 495 10.83 13.82 32.45
N ARG A 496 10.47 15.09 32.57
CA ARG A 496 10.78 16.19 31.64
C ARG A 496 12.29 16.34 31.42
N ARG A 497 12.74 16.32 30.17
CA ARG A 497 13.50 17.40 29.51
C ARG A 497 13.61 17.13 28.02
#